data_AF-A0A960C9N9-F1
#
_entry.id   AF-A0A960C9N9-F1
#
_cell.length_a   1.000
_cell.length_b   1.000
_cell.length_c   1.000
_cell.angle_alpha   90.00
_cell.angle_beta   90.00
_cell.angle_gamma   90.00
#
_symmetry.space_group_name_H-M   'P 1'
#
loop_
_entity.id
_entity.type
_entity.pdbx_description
1 polymer ?
#
loop_
_entity_poly.entity_id
_entity_poly.type
_entity_poly.pdbx_seq_one_letter_code
_entity_poly.pdbx_strand_id
1 'polypeptide(L)'
;MAPILGGGPAGCPVAEILDAGASTLGRPELRRAADHLAAPFRVQVDGRPGAGRSIVARALHVAGVSVVGRDETPDIVVYVFVETLTPEDRDALSAIGQPCVAVLNKADLAGFGGPGPMVTAGARCRALGSTIAVPIVPVAALLVRTSLDDAVFDGLAALAGGGTVPGGMPVKALLAELDLFGIAVAVEALRFGAGREALAAELRRVSGIEELIGALQRTAVEARYRRAAAELAVLAGRAADPGGRRIAEFLSGDALVLARMASATAVLQAAGLSVSPGATRVDCLQAAVAWLRYARGPVSDLHRACGADIARGALRLWARVPDGPESGHPRQ
;
A
#
# COMPACT_ATOMS: atom_id res chain seq x y z
N MET A 1 7.11 15.71 -8.16
CA MET A 1 6.74 14.28 -8.12
C MET A 1 5.35 14.16 -7.50
N ALA A 2 4.41 13.49 -8.16
CA ALA A 2 3.14 13.14 -7.53
C ALA A 2 3.40 12.16 -6.37
N PRO A 3 2.67 12.24 -5.25
CA PRO A 3 2.85 11.31 -4.14
C PRO A 3 2.56 9.87 -4.60
N ILE A 4 3.49 8.94 -4.35
CA ILE A 4 3.32 7.51 -4.69
C ILE A 4 2.10 6.91 -3.98
N LEU A 5 1.75 7.45 -2.81
CA LEU A 5 0.59 7.05 -2.02
C LEU A 5 -0.48 8.15 -2.02
N GLY A 6 -1.10 8.37 -3.18
CA GLY A 6 -2.45 8.95 -3.26
C GLY A 6 -2.57 10.47 -3.31
N GLY A 7 -1.79 11.16 -4.16
CA GLY A 7 -2.04 12.58 -4.43
C GLY A 7 -2.79 12.81 -5.74
N GLY A 8 -4.12 12.78 -5.70
CA GLY A 8 -4.97 13.27 -6.79
C GLY A 8 -6.43 12.82 -6.66
N PRO A 9 -7.41 13.65 -7.04
CA PRO A 9 -8.84 13.28 -7.04
C PRO A 9 -9.11 12.02 -7.88
N ALA A 10 -8.32 11.78 -8.93
CA ALA A 10 -8.36 10.60 -9.79
C ALA A 10 -8.07 9.24 -9.10
N GLY A 11 -7.73 9.22 -7.80
CA GLY A 11 -7.40 7.99 -7.05
C GLY A 11 -8.48 7.50 -6.07
N CYS A 12 -9.54 8.29 -5.81
CA CYS A 12 -10.60 7.92 -4.86
C CYS A 12 -11.98 8.23 -5.45
N PRO A 13 -12.72 7.22 -5.96
CA PRO A 13 -14.06 7.43 -6.52
C PRO A 13 -15.02 8.12 -5.56
N VAL A 14 -14.90 7.86 -4.26
CA VAL A 14 -15.74 8.51 -3.24
C VAL A 14 -15.43 10.01 -3.14
N ALA A 15 -14.15 10.41 -3.16
CA ALA A 15 -13.76 11.81 -3.08
C ALA A 15 -14.32 12.64 -4.26
N GLU A 16 -14.27 12.09 -5.48
CA GLU A 16 -14.82 12.72 -6.68
C GLU A 16 -16.33 12.98 -6.56
N ILE A 17 -17.07 11.98 -6.09
CA ILE A 17 -18.53 12.13 -5.89
C ILE A 17 -18.82 13.15 -4.79
N LEU A 18 -18.05 13.16 -3.69
CA LEU A 18 -18.23 14.15 -2.61
C LEU A 18 -17.94 15.58 -3.08
N ASP A 19 -16.91 15.82 -3.90
CA ASP A 19 -16.59 17.15 -4.43
C ASP A 19 -17.67 17.65 -5.41
N ALA A 20 -18.14 16.78 -6.31
CA ALA A 20 -19.27 17.09 -7.20
C ALA A 20 -20.55 17.40 -6.41
N GLY A 21 -20.82 16.64 -5.36
CA GLY A 21 -21.93 16.86 -4.44
C GLY A 21 -21.82 18.19 -3.67
N ALA A 22 -20.61 18.55 -3.22
CA ALA A 22 -20.34 19.80 -2.53
C ALA A 22 -20.71 21.01 -3.39
N SER A 23 -20.32 20.97 -4.68
CA SER A 23 -20.63 22.03 -5.65
C SER A 23 -22.13 22.12 -5.95
N THR A 24 -22.81 20.97 -6.08
CA THR A 24 -24.24 20.91 -6.42
C THR A 24 -25.14 21.33 -5.26
N LEU A 25 -24.79 20.93 -4.03
CA LEU A 25 -25.62 21.13 -2.84
C LEU A 25 -25.22 22.38 -2.03
N GLY A 26 -24.08 23.01 -2.35
CA GLY A 26 -23.54 24.14 -1.60
C GLY A 26 -23.14 23.77 -0.17
N ARG A 27 -22.67 22.53 0.05
CA ARG A 27 -22.39 21.98 1.39
C ARG A 27 -20.88 21.91 1.66
N PRO A 28 -20.31 22.80 2.50
CA PRO A 28 -18.86 22.81 2.76
C PRO A 28 -18.36 21.55 3.45
N GLU A 29 -19.21 20.85 4.20
CA GLU A 29 -18.89 19.57 4.82
C GLU A 29 -18.55 18.46 3.81
N LEU A 30 -19.21 18.43 2.66
CA LEU A 30 -18.89 17.48 1.58
C LEU A 30 -17.53 17.80 0.97
N ARG A 31 -17.23 19.10 0.80
CA ARG A 31 -15.93 19.56 0.29
C ARG A 31 -14.79 19.18 1.23
N ARG A 32 -14.95 19.42 2.54
CA ARG A 32 -13.93 19.03 3.54
C ARG A 32 -13.67 17.52 3.55
N ALA A 33 -14.72 16.71 3.44
CA ALA A 33 -14.58 15.27 3.35
C ALA A 33 -13.86 14.86 2.05
N ALA A 34 -14.19 15.46 0.91
CA ALA A 34 -13.50 15.23 -0.36
C ALA A 34 -12.00 15.58 -0.27
N ASP A 35 -11.68 16.76 0.27
CA ASP A 35 -10.30 17.23 0.45
C ASP A 35 -9.50 16.27 1.38
N HIS A 36 -10.11 15.79 2.47
CA HIS A 36 -9.48 14.83 3.37
C HIS A 36 -9.25 13.46 2.69
N LEU A 37 -10.19 12.99 1.87
CA LEU A 37 -10.02 11.76 1.11
C LEU A 37 -8.98 11.86 0.00
N ALA A 38 -8.80 13.06 -0.58
CA ALA A 38 -7.78 13.34 -1.59
C ALA A 38 -6.38 13.61 -1.00
N ALA A 39 -6.29 13.81 0.32
CA ALA A 39 -5.02 14.07 0.98
C ALA A 39 -4.06 12.86 0.88
N PRO A 40 -2.77 13.07 0.57
CA PRO A 40 -1.79 11.99 0.51
C PRO A 40 -1.69 11.21 1.82
N PHE A 41 -1.33 9.93 1.73
CA PHE A 41 -1.10 9.12 2.92
C PHE A 41 0.20 9.48 3.62
N ARG A 42 0.11 9.59 4.94
CA ARG A 42 1.23 9.79 5.86
C ARG A 42 1.69 8.44 6.40
N VAL A 43 2.96 8.13 6.20
CA VAL A 43 3.57 6.86 6.62
C VAL A 43 4.49 7.11 7.81
N GLN A 44 4.31 6.38 8.90
CA GLN A 44 5.27 6.38 10.01
C GLN A 44 6.12 5.13 9.97
N VAL A 45 7.40 5.26 10.29
CA VAL A 45 8.31 4.12 10.47
C VAL A 45 8.53 3.87 11.95
N ASP A 46 8.08 2.71 12.41
CA ASP A 46 8.29 2.24 13.78
C ASP A 46 9.07 0.91 13.80
N GLY A 47 9.34 0.38 14.99
CA GLY A 47 10.09 -0.86 15.17
C GLY A 47 11.04 -0.79 16.35
N ARG A 48 11.79 -1.88 16.53
CA ARG A 48 12.76 -2.00 17.62
C ARG A 48 13.96 -1.04 17.47
N PRO A 49 14.54 -0.55 18.57
CA PRO A 49 15.83 0.13 18.54
C PRO A 49 16.88 -0.75 17.85
N GLY A 50 17.71 -0.15 16.98
CA GLY A 50 18.74 -0.89 16.22
C GLY A 50 18.27 -1.63 14.97
N ALA A 51 16.96 -1.70 14.71
CA ALA A 51 16.41 -2.34 13.51
C ALA A 51 16.61 -1.53 12.20
N GLY A 52 17.11 -0.30 12.29
CA GLY A 52 17.39 0.55 11.13
C GLY A 52 16.21 1.43 10.67
N ARG A 53 15.29 1.77 11.57
CA ARG A 53 14.11 2.63 11.31
C ARG A 53 14.43 3.90 10.52
N SER A 54 15.45 4.64 10.93
CA SER A 54 15.84 5.89 10.26
C SER A 54 16.35 5.66 8.84
N ILE A 55 16.99 4.52 8.58
CA ILE A 55 17.45 4.14 7.24
C ILE A 55 16.26 3.75 6.36
N VAL A 56 15.30 2.98 6.88
CA VAL A 56 14.05 2.65 6.18
C VAL A 56 13.23 3.91 5.89
N ALA A 57 13.11 4.83 6.86
CA ALA A 57 12.44 6.13 6.66
C ALA A 57 13.10 6.95 5.55
N ARG A 58 14.44 7.01 5.53
CA ARG A 58 15.19 7.68 4.47
C ARG A 58 14.98 7.00 3.11
N ALA A 59 15.01 5.67 3.06
CA ALA A 59 14.77 4.89 1.84
C ALA A 59 13.38 5.15 1.25
N LEU A 60 12.35 5.20 2.11
CA LEU A 60 10.98 5.55 1.73
C LEU A 60 10.87 7.01 1.24
N HIS A 61 11.53 7.94 1.92
CA HIS A 61 11.57 9.34 1.49
C HIS A 61 12.25 9.50 0.11
N VAL A 62 13.38 8.84 -0.11
CA VAL A 62 14.07 8.76 -1.41
C VAL A 62 13.16 8.15 -2.48
N ALA A 63 12.35 7.17 -2.10
CA ALA A 63 11.35 6.60 -2.99
C ALA A 63 10.16 7.53 -3.23
N GLY A 64 10.03 8.69 -2.57
CA GLY A 64 8.91 9.62 -2.77
C GLY A 64 7.67 9.32 -1.90
N VAL A 65 7.84 8.58 -0.81
CA VAL A 65 6.80 8.34 0.20
C VAL A 65 6.83 9.46 1.25
N SER A 66 5.65 9.96 1.63
CA SER A 66 5.50 10.98 2.67
C SER A 66 5.67 10.36 4.06
N VAL A 67 6.89 10.38 4.58
CA VAL A 67 7.21 9.87 5.92
C VAL A 67 7.02 10.97 6.97
N VAL A 68 6.32 10.64 8.05
CA VAL A 68 6.01 11.57 9.16
C VAL A 68 6.70 11.18 10.47
N GLY A 69 6.80 12.15 11.39
CA GLY A 69 7.38 11.94 12.72
C GLY A 69 6.49 11.08 13.63
N ARG A 70 7.05 10.65 14.77
CA ARG A 70 6.35 9.82 15.77
C ARG A 70 5.21 10.52 16.50
N ASP A 71 5.26 11.84 16.57
CA ASP A 71 4.27 12.67 17.25
C ASP A 71 3.10 13.05 16.33
N GLU A 72 3.17 12.66 15.06
CA GLU A 72 2.11 12.85 14.08
C GLU A 72 1.24 11.60 13.98
N THR A 73 -0.01 11.76 13.53
CA THR A 73 -0.91 10.63 13.32
C THR A 73 -0.64 9.95 11.98
N PRO A 74 -0.14 8.71 11.90
CA PRO A 74 0.04 8.05 10.61
C PRO A 74 -1.27 7.49 10.06
N ASP A 75 -1.34 7.38 8.74
CA ASP A 75 -2.37 6.58 8.08
C ASP A 75 -1.95 5.12 7.88
N ILE A 76 -0.64 4.90 7.70
CA ILE A 76 -0.03 3.58 7.52
C ILE A 76 1.24 3.52 8.38
N VAL A 77 1.45 2.38 9.03
CA VAL A 77 2.68 2.12 9.79
C VAL A 77 3.56 1.12 9.05
N VAL A 78 4.85 1.44 8.96
CA VAL A 78 5.90 0.51 8.55
C VAL A 78 6.62 0.04 9.81
N TYR A 79 6.43 -1.22 10.18
CA TYR A 79 7.06 -1.80 11.36
C TYR A 79 8.35 -2.54 10.99
N VAL A 80 9.48 -2.08 11.49
CA VAL A 80 10.81 -2.59 11.13
C VAL A 80 11.35 -3.55 12.20
N PHE A 81 11.71 -4.75 11.78
CA PHE A 81 12.42 -5.74 12.59
C PHE A 81 13.61 -6.30 11.79
N VAL A 82 14.48 -7.04 12.47
CA VAL A 82 15.68 -7.67 11.89
C VAL A 82 15.76 -9.10 12.35
N GLU A 83 16.41 -9.94 11.54
CA GLU A 83 16.62 -11.37 11.81
C GLU A 83 15.30 -12.11 12.09
N THR A 84 14.84 -12.12 13.35
CA THR A 84 13.69 -12.90 13.81
C THR A 84 12.58 -11.99 14.34
N LEU A 85 11.33 -12.33 14.00
CA LEU A 85 10.15 -11.69 14.59
C LEU A 85 9.96 -12.18 16.03
N THR A 86 10.35 -11.35 17.00
CA THR A 86 10.30 -11.68 18.43
C THR A 86 8.90 -11.56 19.01
N PRO A 87 8.62 -12.12 20.21
CA PRO A 87 7.35 -11.90 20.90
C PRO A 87 7.01 -10.42 21.07
N GLU A 88 8.00 -9.59 21.43
CA GLU A 88 7.83 -8.14 21.58
C GLU A 88 7.44 -7.48 20.25
N ASP A 89 7.96 -7.98 19.12
CA ASP A 89 7.54 -7.50 17.81
C ASP A 89 6.09 -7.88 17.49
N ARG A 90 5.65 -9.07 17.91
CA ARG A 90 4.27 -9.52 17.69
C ARG A 90 3.28 -8.72 18.52
N ASP A 91 3.63 -8.46 19.79
CA ASP A 91 2.83 -7.63 20.67
C ASP A 91 2.74 -6.20 20.12
N ALA A 92 3.87 -5.62 19.70
CA ALA A 92 3.89 -4.31 19.06
C ALA A 92 3.03 -4.29 17.78
N LEU A 93 3.18 -5.28 16.89
CA LEU A 93 2.36 -5.39 15.68
C LEU A 93 0.87 -5.49 15.98
N SER A 94 0.49 -6.23 17.02
CA SER A 94 -0.91 -6.39 17.44
C SER A 94 -1.51 -5.12 18.05
N ALA A 95 -0.66 -4.26 18.64
CA ALA A 95 -1.07 -2.99 19.24
C ALA A 95 -1.24 -1.88 18.19
N ILE A 96 -0.74 -2.06 16.97
CA ILE A 96 -0.90 -1.09 15.89
C ILE A 96 -2.36 -1.13 15.40
N GLY A 97 -3.09 -0.03 15.62
CA GLY A 97 -4.47 0.12 15.15
C GLY A 97 -4.59 0.56 13.68
N GLN A 98 -3.51 1.05 13.10
CA GLN A 98 -3.45 1.49 11.71
C GLN A 98 -3.14 0.31 10.76
N PRO A 99 -3.52 0.40 9.48
CA PRO A 99 -2.99 -0.49 8.45
C PRO A 99 -1.45 -0.52 8.50
N CYS A 100 -0.86 -1.73 8.46
CA CYS A 100 0.56 -1.92 8.73
C CYS A 100 1.24 -2.78 7.64
N VAL A 101 2.51 -2.50 7.37
CA VAL A 101 3.43 -3.37 6.63
C VAL A 101 4.65 -3.64 7.50
N ALA A 102 5.01 -4.90 7.70
CA ALA A 102 6.21 -5.27 8.41
C ALA A 102 7.40 -5.39 7.44
N VAL A 103 8.57 -4.95 7.88
CA VAL A 103 9.80 -4.97 7.09
C VAL A 103 10.85 -5.76 7.84
N LEU A 104 11.29 -6.86 7.23
CA LEU A 104 12.53 -7.53 7.62
C LEU A 104 13.69 -6.73 7.01
N ASN A 105 14.20 -5.77 7.76
CA ASN A 105 15.34 -4.97 7.33
C ASN A 105 16.64 -5.75 7.52
N LYS A 106 17.71 -5.30 6.85
CA LYS A 106 18.99 -5.99 6.76
C LYS A 106 18.84 -7.38 6.16
N ALA A 107 17.96 -7.49 5.16
CA ALA A 107 17.68 -8.75 4.47
C ALA A 107 18.92 -9.33 3.77
N ASP A 108 19.89 -8.48 3.44
CA ASP A 108 21.24 -8.83 2.97
C ASP A 108 22.02 -9.73 3.95
N LEU A 109 21.63 -9.76 5.23
CA LEU A 109 22.25 -10.60 6.27
C LEU A 109 21.55 -11.96 6.47
N ALA A 110 20.52 -12.30 5.68
CA ALA A 110 19.76 -13.55 5.85
C ALA A 110 20.53 -14.83 5.47
N GLY A 111 21.82 -14.71 5.12
CA GLY A 111 22.73 -15.81 4.82
C GLY A 111 23.33 -15.70 3.41
N PHE A 112 24.61 -16.03 3.28
CA PHE A 112 25.38 -15.91 2.02
C PHE A 112 25.38 -17.20 1.16
N GLY A 113 24.59 -18.21 1.54
CA GLY A 113 24.51 -19.49 0.84
C GLY A 113 23.31 -19.60 -0.11
N GLY A 114 23.39 -20.53 -1.07
CA GLY A 114 22.27 -20.86 -1.95
C GLY A 114 21.92 -19.72 -2.93
N PRO A 115 20.63 -19.38 -3.14
CA PRO A 115 20.18 -18.41 -4.14
C PRO A 115 20.45 -16.94 -3.77
N GLY A 116 21.17 -16.68 -2.67
CA GLY A 116 21.53 -15.34 -2.19
C GLY A 116 20.64 -14.82 -1.06
N PRO A 117 21.11 -13.79 -0.33
CA PRO A 117 20.49 -13.35 0.92
C PRO A 117 19.08 -12.81 0.74
N MET A 118 18.82 -12.00 -0.30
CA MET A 118 17.48 -11.42 -0.54
C MET A 118 16.43 -12.48 -0.85
N VAL A 119 16.80 -13.55 -1.58
CA VAL A 119 15.88 -14.66 -1.88
C VAL A 119 15.55 -15.43 -0.60
N THR A 120 16.57 -15.71 0.22
CA THR A 120 16.41 -16.36 1.53
C THR A 120 15.52 -15.52 2.47
N ALA A 121 15.77 -14.21 2.55
CA ALA A 121 14.95 -13.29 3.33
C ALA A 121 13.49 -13.25 2.83
N GLY A 122 13.27 -13.27 1.52
CA GLY A 122 11.92 -13.34 0.92
C GLY A 122 11.19 -14.64 1.27
N ALA A 123 11.89 -15.79 1.22
CA ALA A 123 11.31 -17.07 1.66
C ALA A 123 10.92 -17.02 3.15
N ARG A 124 11.76 -16.42 3.99
CA ARG A 124 11.48 -16.20 5.41
C ARG A 124 10.27 -15.29 5.63
N CYS A 125 10.17 -14.18 4.89
CA CYS A 125 9.02 -13.27 4.97
C CYS A 125 7.72 -13.97 4.61
N ARG A 126 7.71 -14.80 3.55
CA ARG A 126 6.54 -15.61 3.18
C ARG A 126 6.14 -16.60 4.27
N ALA A 127 7.12 -17.30 4.86
CA ALA A 127 6.87 -18.25 5.94
C ALA A 127 6.33 -17.57 7.21
N LEU A 128 6.80 -16.36 7.53
CA LEU A 128 6.25 -15.58 8.65
C LEU A 128 4.86 -15.02 8.31
N GLY A 129 4.66 -14.51 7.10
CA GLY A 129 3.39 -13.94 6.63
C GLY A 129 2.24 -14.93 6.53
N SER A 130 2.50 -16.24 6.51
CA SER A 130 1.42 -17.25 6.64
C SER A 130 0.89 -17.39 8.06
N THR A 131 1.61 -16.86 9.06
CA THR A 131 1.27 -16.97 10.49
C THR A 131 0.77 -15.66 11.10
N ILE A 132 0.94 -14.54 10.39
CA ILE A 132 0.51 -13.22 10.87
C ILE A 132 -0.31 -12.52 9.77
N ALA A 133 -1.30 -11.72 10.18
CA ALA A 133 -2.18 -11.01 9.25
C ALA A 133 -1.56 -9.74 8.64
N VAL A 134 -0.25 -9.51 8.86
CA VAL A 134 0.47 -8.32 8.40
C VAL A 134 1.39 -8.71 7.23
N PRO A 135 1.34 -8.02 6.09
CA PRO A 135 2.27 -8.28 4.99
C PRO A 135 3.71 -8.01 5.45
N ILE A 136 4.61 -8.95 5.15
CA ILE A 136 6.04 -8.85 5.49
C ILE A 136 6.86 -8.83 4.21
N VAL A 137 7.78 -7.87 4.10
CA VAL A 137 8.69 -7.75 2.95
C VAL A 137 10.15 -7.66 3.39
N PRO A 138 11.10 -8.28 2.65
CA PRO A 138 12.52 -8.15 2.91
C PRO A 138 13.07 -6.84 2.31
N VAL A 139 13.90 -6.12 3.08
CA VAL A 139 14.53 -4.87 2.59
C VAL A 139 15.99 -4.79 3.04
N ALA A 140 16.87 -4.40 2.12
CA ALA A 140 18.23 -3.94 2.39
C ALA A 140 18.26 -2.41 2.21
N ALA A 141 17.74 -1.70 3.21
CA ALA A 141 17.38 -0.28 3.06
C ALA A 141 18.58 0.63 2.77
N LEU A 142 19.79 0.21 3.16
CA LEU A 142 21.02 0.95 2.93
C LEU A 142 21.33 1.14 1.43
N LEU A 143 20.86 0.22 0.59
CA LEU A 143 21.09 0.25 -0.85
C LEU A 143 20.18 1.23 -1.60
N VAL A 144 19.14 1.75 -0.94
CA VAL A 144 18.19 2.69 -1.56
C VAL A 144 18.79 4.08 -1.59
N ARG A 145 19.25 4.50 -2.78
CA ARG A 145 19.95 5.78 -2.97
C ARG A 145 19.50 6.49 -4.25
N THR A 146 19.62 7.82 -4.25
CA THR A 146 19.45 8.66 -5.45
C THR A 146 20.72 8.78 -6.27
N SER A 147 21.88 8.72 -5.60
CA SER A 147 23.20 8.82 -6.22
C SER A 147 24.28 8.27 -5.28
N LEU A 148 25.45 7.97 -5.86
CA LEU A 148 26.68 7.67 -5.14
C LEU A 148 27.60 8.89 -5.21
N ASP A 149 28.20 9.22 -4.07
CA ASP A 149 29.25 10.22 -3.99
C ASP A 149 30.46 9.81 -4.85
N ASP A 150 31.19 10.80 -5.38
CA ASP A 150 32.30 10.55 -6.29
C ASP A 150 33.40 9.69 -5.66
N ALA A 151 33.73 9.94 -4.39
CA ALA A 151 34.75 9.16 -3.71
C ALA A 151 34.29 7.70 -3.50
N VAL A 152 33.00 7.49 -3.25
CA VAL A 152 32.42 6.14 -3.09
C VAL A 152 32.46 5.39 -4.41
N PHE A 153 32.08 6.06 -5.50
CA PHE A 153 32.12 5.48 -6.84
C PHE A 153 33.54 5.12 -7.28
N ASP A 154 34.51 6.01 -7.09
CA ASP A 154 35.90 5.77 -7.46
C ASP A 154 36.51 4.62 -6.65
N GLY A 155 36.15 4.53 -5.36
CA GLY A 155 36.51 3.40 -4.50
C GLY A 155 35.99 2.06 -5.02
N LEU A 156 34.73 2.01 -5.47
CA LEU A 156 34.13 0.82 -6.07
C LEU A 156 34.76 0.48 -7.42
N ALA A 157 35.05 1.48 -8.26
CA ALA A 157 35.69 1.29 -9.57
C ALA A 157 37.10 0.70 -9.43
N ALA A 158 37.87 1.16 -8.44
CA ALA A 158 39.17 0.59 -8.12
C ALA A 158 39.07 -0.89 -7.71
N LEU A 159 38.11 -1.24 -6.84
CA LEU A 159 37.85 -2.63 -6.45
C LEU A 159 37.41 -3.50 -7.63
N ALA A 160 36.59 -2.97 -8.53
CA ALA A 160 36.16 -3.66 -9.75
C ALA A 160 37.33 -4.00 -10.66
N GLY A 161 38.30 -3.07 -10.80
CA GLY A 161 39.55 -3.26 -11.53
C GLY A 161 40.61 -4.13 -10.84
N GLY A 162 40.31 -4.70 -9.66
CA GLY A 162 41.24 -5.52 -8.89
C GLY A 162 42.30 -4.72 -8.12
N GLY A 163 42.14 -3.40 -8.04
CA GLY A 163 42.97 -2.49 -7.27
C GLY A 163 42.58 -2.42 -5.80
N THR A 164 43.35 -1.64 -5.04
CA THR A 164 43.00 -1.27 -3.67
C THR A 164 42.17 0.01 -3.68
N VAL A 165 41.34 0.21 -2.65
CA VAL A 165 40.58 1.47 -2.49
C VAL A 165 41.58 2.64 -2.49
N PRO A 166 41.39 3.70 -3.32
CA PRO A 166 42.34 4.80 -3.41
C PRO A 166 42.63 5.43 -2.06
N GLY A 167 43.90 5.79 -1.82
CA GLY A 167 44.55 6.06 -0.52
C GLY A 167 44.06 7.27 0.30
N GLY A 168 42.77 7.56 0.30
CA GLY A 168 42.11 8.54 1.16
C GLY A 168 40.72 8.12 1.65
N MET A 169 40.07 7.11 1.04
CA MET A 169 38.80 6.57 1.55
C MET A 169 39.05 5.42 2.52
N PRO A 170 38.66 5.53 3.80
CA PRO A 170 38.69 4.39 4.70
C PRO A 170 37.73 3.31 4.18
N VAL A 171 38.16 2.04 4.13
CA VAL A 171 37.26 0.89 3.85
C VAL A 171 36.02 0.92 4.75
N LYS A 172 36.18 1.44 5.97
CA LYS A 172 35.07 1.69 6.92
C LYS A 172 34.01 2.66 6.39
N ALA A 173 34.40 3.68 5.63
CA ALA A 173 33.46 4.62 5.02
C ALA A 173 32.64 3.93 3.91
N LEU A 174 33.30 3.12 3.07
CA LEU A 174 32.60 2.35 2.05
C LEU A 174 31.59 1.35 2.65
N LEU A 175 32.00 0.64 3.71
CA LEU A 175 31.12 -0.26 4.45
C LEU A 175 29.97 0.47 5.16
N ALA A 176 30.19 1.70 5.63
CA ALA A 176 29.12 2.51 6.21
C ALA A 176 28.09 2.97 5.16
N GLU A 177 28.54 3.19 3.93
CA GLU A 177 27.69 3.69 2.84
C GLU A 177 26.91 2.59 2.12
N LEU A 178 27.48 1.38 1.97
CA LEU A 178 26.92 0.31 1.13
C LEU A 178 26.92 -1.08 1.75
N ASP A 179 27.55 -1.30 2.91
CA ASP A 179 27.81 -2.63 3.49
C ASP A 179 28.56 -3.60 2.54
N LEU A 180 28.81 -4.83 3.00
CA LEU A 180 29.55 -5.83 2.21
C LEU A 180 28.74 -6.34 1.01
N PHE A 181 27.44 -6.51 1.17
CA PHE A 181 26.56 -6.98 0.11
C PHE A 181 26.39 -5.92 -0.98
N GLY A 182 26.16 -4.66 -0.61
CA GLY A 182 26.08 -3.56 -1.58
C GLY A 182 27.41 -3.33 -2.31
N ILE A 183 28.55 -3.46 -1.63
CA ILE A 183 29.87 -3.43 -2.29
C ILE A 183 29.99 -4.57 -3.31
N ALA A 184 29.61 -5.80 -2.96
CA ALA A 184 29.71 -6.95 -3.86
C ALA A 184 28.87 -6.75 -5.14
N VAL A 185 27.62 -6.32 -4.98
CA VAL A 185 26.72 -5.99 -6.10
C VAL A 185 27.30 -4.88 -6.96
N ALA A 186 27.81 -3.82 -6.33
CA ALA A 186 28.35 -2.68 -7.04
C ALA A 186 29.63 -3.01 -7.83
N VAL A 187 30.54 -3.77 -7.24
CA VAL A 187 31.77 -4.25 -7.89
C VAL A 187 31.44 -5.14 -9.08
N GLU A 188 30.47 -6.04 -8.94
CA GLU A 188 30.01 -6.89 -10.04
C GLU A 188 29.41 -6.06 -11.19
N ALA A 189 28.48 -5.14 -10.90
CA ALA A 189 27.87 -4.27 -11.91
C ALA A 189 28.93 -3.43 -12.65
N LEU A 190 29.92 -2.89 -11.95
CA LEU A 190 31.02 -2.12 -12.55
C LEU A 190 31.92 -2.99 -13.44
N ARG A 191 32.17 -4.25 -13.09
CA ARG A 191 32.90 -5.19 -13.97
C ARG A 191 32.16 -5.45 -15.28
N PHE A 192 30.83 -5.35 -15.28
CA PHE A 192 30.01 -5.40 -16.49
C PHE A 192 29.82 -4.03 -17.17
N GLY A 193 30.58 -3.00 -16.76
CA GLY A 193 30.59 -1.69 -17.42
C GLY A 193 29.45 -0.75 -17.02
N ALA A 194 28.78 -0.99 -15.89
CA ALA A 194 27.73 -0.10 -15.41
C ALA A 194 28.26 1.30 -15.11
N GLY A 195 27.61 2.33 -15.66
CA GLY A 195 27.79 3.72 -15.22
C GLY A 195 27.10 4.00 -13.89
N ARG A 196 27.23 5.23 -13.37
CA ARG A 196 26.65 5.66 -12.08
C ARG A 196 25.14 5.46 -11.98
N GLU A 197 24.41 5.84 -13.02
CA GLU A 197 22.94 5.72 -13.05
C GLU A 197 22.51 4.25 -13.07
N ALA A 198 23.16 3.42 -13.90
CA ALA A 198 22.89 1.99 -13.98
C ALA A 198 23.20 1.29 -12.64
N LEU A 199 24.29 1.67 -11.97
CA LEU A 199 24.64 1.16 -10.65
C LEU A 199 23.60 1.55 -9.58
N ALA A 200 23.16 2.82 -9.55
CA ALA A 200 22.12 3.26 -8.62
C ALA A 200 20.79 2.51 -8.87
N ALA A 201 20.43 2.30 -10.13
CA ALA A 201 19.26 1.51 -10.50
C ALA A 201 19.38 0.04 -10.05
N GLU A 202 20.56 -0.55 -10.18
CA GLU A 202 20.82 -1.93 -9.77
C GLU A 202 20.75 -2.09 -8.24
N LEU A 203 21.39 -1.20 -7.47
CA LEU A 203 21.31 -1.18 -6.00
C LEU A 203 19.85 -1.02 -5.54
N ARG A 204 19.09 -0.13 -6.19
CA ARG A 204 17.66 0.02 -5.93
C ARG A 204 16.90 -1.27 -6.22
N ARG A 205 17.16 -1.92 -7.35
CA ARG A 205 16.51 -3.17 -7.77
C ARG A 205 16.71 -4.29 -6.76
N VAL A 206 17.93 -4.46 -6.24
CA VAL A 206 18.25 -5.54 -5.28
C VAL A 206 17.86 -5.20 -3.83
N SER A 207 17.56 -3.93 -3.52
CA SER A 207 17.24 -3.50 -2.16
C SER A 207 15.91 -4.04 -1.59
N GLY A 208 14.99 -4.52 -2.44
CA GLY A 208 13.63 -4.88 -2.04
C GLY A 208 12.67 -3.69 -1.86
N ILE A 209 13.10 -2.45 -2.13
CA ILE A 209 12.26 -1.25 -1.94
C ILE A 209 11.00 -1.25 -2.81
N GLU A 210 11.06 -1.79 -4.02
CA GLU A 210 9.88 -1.86 -4.91
C GLU A 210 8.82 -2.82 -4.35
N GLU A 211 9.23 -3.90 -3.68
CA GLU A 211 8.32 -4.81 -3.01
C GLU A 211 7.62 -4.13 -1.82
N LEU A 212 8.37 -3.32 -1.05
CA LEU A 212 7.82 -2.49 0.02
C LEU A 212 6.84 -1.43 -0.52
N ILE A 213 7.18 -0.74 -1.62
CA ILE A 213 6.27 0.23 -2.26
C ILE A 213 4.98 -0.47 -2.71
N GLY A 214 5.10 -1.63 -3.35
CA GLY A 214 3.94 -2.42 -3.77
C GLY A 214 3.08 -2.88 -2.58
N ALA A 215 3.71 -3.28 -1.47
CA ALA A 215 3.00 -3.62 -0.24
C ALA A 215 2.28 -2.41 0.36
N LEU A 216 2.94 -1.25 0.44
CA LEU A 216 2.34 0.00 0.90
C LEU A 216 1.17 0.45 0.02
N GLN A 217 1.27 0.28 -1.30
CA GLN A 217 0.17 0.59 -2.23
C GLN A 217 -1.05 -0.30 -1.96
N ARG A 218 -0.86 -1.61 -1.74
CA ARG A 218 -1.95 -2.52 -1.37
C ARG A 218 -2.58 -2.13 -0.04
N THR A 219 -1.76 -1.85 0.98
CA THR A 219 -2.22 -1.38 2.30
C THR A 219 -2.93 -0.02 2.23
N ALA A 220 -2.51 0.86 1.32
CA ALA A 220 -3.14 2.16 1.11
C ALA A 220 -4.56 2.07 0.53
N VAL A 221 -4.89 0.99 -0.20
CA VAL A 221 -6.26 0.76 -0.67
C VAL A 221 -7.19 0.52 0.52
N GLU A 222 -6.77 -0.30 1.48
CA GLU A 222 -7.49 -0.52 2.74
C GLU A 222 -7.61 0.77 3.57
N ALA A 223 -6.50 1.50 3.74
CA ALA A 223 -6.49 2.77 4.47
C ALA A 223 -7.48 3.78 3.85
N ARG A 224 -7.54 3.84 2.52
CA ARG A 224 -8.45 4.72 1.77
C ARG A 224 -9.90 4.36 1.99
N TYR A 225 -10.22 3.06 1.92
CA TYR A 225 -11.58 2.59 2.17
C TYR A 225 -12.02 2.88 3.61
N ARG A 226 -11.14 2.65 4.61
CA ARG A 226 -11.44 2.98 6.01
C ARG A 226 -11.65 4.48 6.21
N ARG A 227 -10.79 5.33 5.62
CA ARG A 227 -10.93 6.79 5.65
C ARG A 227 -12.26 7.23 5.04
N ALA A 228 -12.63 6.69 3.88
CA ALA A 228 -13.92 6.95 3.23
C ALA A 228 -15.10 6.49 4.09
N ALA A 229 -15.04 5.30 4.68
CA ALA A 229 -16.11 4.81 5.55
C ALA A 229 -16.30 5.70 6.79
N ALA A 230 -15.20 6.17 7.40
CA ALA A 230 -15.26 7.08 8.54
C ALA A 230 -15.87 8.45 8.17
N GLU A 231 -15.42 9.07 7.08
CA GLU A 231 -15.97 10.33 6.60
C GLU A 231 -17.46 10.24 6.27
N LEU A 232 -17.86 9.16 5.59
CA LEU A 232 -19.26 8.93 5.25
C LEU A 232 -20.12 8.67 6.49
N ALA A 233 -19.58 8.05 7.54
CA ALA A 233 -20.27 7.89 8.82
C ALA A 233 -20.50 9.24 9.52
N VAL A 234 -19.51 10.13 9.51
CA VAL A 234 -19.64 11.50 10.04
C VAL A 234 -20.72 12.28 9.28
N LEU A 235 -20.72 12.21 7.95
CA LEU A 235 -21.74 12.86 7.13
C LEU A 235 -23.14 12.26 7.35
N ALA A 236 -23.24 10.93 7.51
CA ALA A 236 -24.50 10.26 7.81
C ALA A 236 -25.10 10.70 9.15
N GLY A 237 -24.26 10.92 10.17
CA GLY A 237 -24.70 11.48 11.46
C GLY A 237 -25.36 12.85 11.30
N ARG A 238 -24.77 13.74 10.49
CA ARG A 238 -25.35 15.06 10.17
C ARG A 238 -26.60 14.98 9.31
N ALA A 239 -26.71 13.94 8.49
CA ALA A 239 -27.89 13.72 7.66
C ALA A 239 -29.15 13.42 8.50
N ALA A 240 -28.98 12.97 9.74
CA ALA A 240 -30.06 12.74 10.69
C ALA A 240 -30.56 14.02 11.39
N ASP A 241 -29.83 15.14 11.30
CA ASP A 241 -30.22 16.42 11.90
C ASP A 241 -31.36 17.11 11.12
N PRO A 242 -32.12 18.02 11.75
CA PRO A 242 -33.10 18.85 11.06
C PRO A 242 -32.45 19.64 9.90
N GLY A 243 -32.84 19.33 8.67
CA GLY A 243 -32.25 19.91 7.44
C GLY A 243 -31.20 19.02 6.75
N GLY A 244 -30.90 17.85 7.31
CA GLY A 244 -29.98 16.85 6.75
C GLY A 244 -30.55 16.02 5.59
N ARG A 245 -31.84 16.17 5.26
CA ARG A 245 -32.54 15.38 4.22
C ARG A 245 -31.80 15.36 2.88
N ARG A 246 -31.34 16.51 2.38
CA ARG A 246 -30.62 16.60 1.10
C ARG A 246 -29.29 15.84 1.15
N ILE A 247 -28.62 15.83 2.31
CA ILE A 247 -27.39 15.04 2.53
C ILE A 247 -27.74 13.55 2.56
N ALA A 248 -28.83 13.15 3.25
CA ALA A 248 -29.26 11.75 3.30
C ALA A 248 -29.63 11.20 1.91
N GLU A 249 -30.35 12.00 1.11
CA GLU A 249 -30.70 11.68 -0.28
C GLU A 249 -29.44 11.53 -1.14
N PHE A 250 -28.49 12.46 -1.00
CA PHE A 250 -27.20 12.41 -1.70
C PHE A 250 -26.37 11.18 -1.31
N LEU A 251 -26.24 10.89 -0.01
CA LEU A 251 -25.48 9.75 0.50
C LEU A 251 -26.09 8.39 0.09
N SER A 252 -27.40 8.35 -0.14
CA SER A 252 -28.12 7.17 -0.62
C SER A 252 -28.17 7.08 -2.15
N GLY A 253 -27.64 8.09 -2.84
CA GLY A 253 -27.65 8.19 -4.29
C GLY A 253 -26.77 7.12 -4.93
N ASP A 254 -27.19 6.65 -6.11
CA ASP A 254 -26.51 5.57 -6.80
C ASP A 254 -25.02 5.87 -7.09
N ALA A 255 -24.69 7.12 -7.43
CA ALA A 255 -23.31 7.50 -7.74
C ALA A 255 -22.36 7.22 -6.56
N LEU A 256 -22.78 7.58 -5.34
CA LEU A 256 -21.98 7.32 -4.15
C LEU A 256 -21.95 5.83 -3.81
N VAL A 257 -23.09 5.13 -3.95
CA VAL A 257 -23.15 3.67 -3.71
C VAL A 257 -22.20 2.92 -4.66
N LEU A 258 -22.15 3.29 -5.94
CA LEU A 258 -21.25 2.68 -6.92
C LEU A 258 -19.78 3.06 -6.67
N ALA A 259 -19.50 4.30 -6.24
CA ALA A 259 -18.15 4.71 -5.84
C ALA A 259 -17.64 3.93 -4.61
N ARG A 260 -18.53 3.66 -3.63
CA ARG A 260 -18.22 2.79 -2.49
C ARG A 260 -17.98 1.34 -2.92
N MET A 261 -18.83 0.80 -3.80
CA MET A 261 -18.62 -0.53 -4.39
C MET A 261 -17.25 -0.62 -5.07
N ALA A 262 -16.89 0.35 -5.91
CA ALA A 262 -15.58 0.36 -6.58
C ALA A 262 -14.42 0.36 -5.58
N SER A 263 -14.53 1.15 -4.51
CA SER A 263 -13.54 1.19 -3.43
C SER A 263 -13.44 -0.14 -2.67
N ALA A 264 -14.57 -0.77 -2.36
CA ALA A 264 -14.63 -2.08 -1.72
C ALA A 264 -14.07 -3.20 -2.60
N THR A 265 -14.38 -3.18 -3.90
CA THR A 265 -13.83 -4.09 -4.91
C THR A 265 -12.31 -3.99 -4.95
N ALA A 266 -11.74 -2.78 -4.95
CA ALA A 266 -10.30 -2.58 -4.95
C ALA A 266 -9.63 -3.20 -3.70
N VAL A 267 -10.24 -3.10 -2.52
CA VAL A 267 -9.73 -3.74 -1.29
C VAL A 267 -9.66 -5.25 -1.45
N LEU A 268 -10.74 -5.88 -1.90
CA LEU A 268 -10.79 -7.34 -2.03
C LEU A 268 -9.89 -7.86 -3.17
N GLN A 269 -9.74 -7.11 -4.25
CA GLN A 269 -8.77 -7.41 -5.32
C GLN A 269 -7.33 -7.29 -4.82
N ALA A 270 -7.01 -6.28 -4.00
CA ALA A 270 -5.70 -6.15 -3.36
C ALA A 270 -5.41 -7.32 -2.40
N ALA A 271 -6.45 -7.92 -1.82
CA ALA A 271 -6.37 -9.16 -1.04
C ALA A 271 -6.36 -10.45 -1.90
N GLY A 272 -6.36 -10.33 -3.22
CA GLY A 272 -6.27 -11.46 -4.16
C GLY A 272 -7.60 -12.09 -4.58
N LEU A 273 -8.75 -11.52 -4.19
CA LEU A 273 -10.06 -12.02 -4.63
C LEU A 273 -10.42 -11.49 -6.01
N SER A 274 -10.97 -12.36 -6.85
CA SER A 274 -11.63 -11.93 -8.08
C SER A 274 -13.02 -11.40 -7.76
N VAL A 275 -13.27 -10.14 -8.12
CA VAL A 275 -14.54 -9.45 -7.89
C VAL A 275 -15.08 -8.98 -9.23
N SER A 276 -16.27 -9.47 -9.59
CA SER A 276 -17.02 -8.99 -10.75
C SER A 276 -18.41 -8.53 -10.31
N PRO A 277 -18.86 -7.32 -10.70
CA PRO A 277 -20.19 -6.83 -10.37
C PRO A 277 -21.31 -7.46 -11.22
N GLY A 278 -20.95 -8.26 -12.24
CA GLY A 278 -21.89 -8.84 -13.20
C GLY A 278 -22.17 -7.92 -14.39
N ALA A 279 -22.46 -8.50 -15.56
CA ALA A 279 -22.72 -7.75 -16.80
C ALA A 279 -24.21 -7.70 -17.15
N THR A 280 -24.96 -8.73 -16.76
CA THR A 280 -26.42 -8.81 -16.94
C THR A 280 -27.17 -8.56 -15.63
N ARG A 281 -28.49 -8.34 -15.74
CA ARG A 281 -29.38 -8.22 -14.58
C ARG A 281 -29.30 -9.46 -13.68
N VAL A 282 -29.28 -10.66 -14.27
CA VAL A 282 -29.14 -11.92 -13.51
C VAL A 282 -27.79 -11.99 -12.79
N ASP A 283 -26.70 -11.64 -13.47
CA ASP A 283 -25.36 -11.65 -12.87
C ASP A 283 -25.26 -10.66 -11.69
N CYS A 284 -25.83 -9.46 -11.83
CA CYS A 284 -25.84 -8.45 -10.77
C CYS A 284 -26.58 -8.97 -9.52
N LEU A 285 -27.71 -9.65 -9.70
CA LEU A 285 -28.47 -10.21 -8.58
C LEU A 285 -27.71 -11.39 -7.93
N GLN A 286 -27.09 -12.26 -8.73
CA GLN A 286 -26.26 -13.36 -8.23
C GLN A 286 -25.05 -12.84 -7.45
N ALA A 287 -24.38 -11.81 -7.98
CA ALA A 287 -23.28 -11.13 -7.32
C ALA A 287 -23.74 -10.54 -5.97
N ALA A 288 -24.87 -9.84 -5.94
CA ALA A 288 -25.42 -9.28 -4.71
C ALA A 288 -25.65 -10.35 -3.62
N VAL A 289 -26.25 -11.49 -3.99
CA VAL A 289 -26.47 -12.61 -3.06
C VAL A 289 -25.15 -13.23 -2.59
N ALA A 290 -24.19 -13.44 -3.50
CA ALA A 290 -22.89 -14.00 -3.17
C ALA A 290 -22.13 -13.12 -2.17
N TRP A 291 -22.09 -11.81 -2.40
CA TRP A 291 -21.40 -10.87 -1.53
C TRP A 291 -22.10 -10.63 -0.19
N LEU A 292 -23.43 -10.73 -0.12
CA LEU A 292 -24.16 -10.77 1.16
C LEU A 292 -23.79 -12.00 1.98
N ARG A 293 -23.67 -13.18 1.35
CA ARG A 293 -23.23 -14.41 2.02
C ARG A 293 -21.78 -14.27 2.50
N TYR A 294 -20.89 -13.75 1.65
CA TYR A 294 -19.51 -13.46 2.01
C TYR A 294 -19.42 -12.54 3.25
N ALA A 295 -20.16 -11.44 3.25
CA ALA A 295 -20.19 -10.49 4.36
C ALA A 295 -20.72 -11.12 5.67
N ARG A 296 -21.58 -12.14 5.60
CA ARG A 296 -22.08 -12.87 6.77
C ARG A 296 -21.17 -14.01 7.23
N GLY A 297 -20.12 -14.33 6.46
CA GLY A 297 -19.17 -15.38 6.79
C GLY A 297 -18.19 -15.00 7.92
N PRO A 298 -17.25 -15.92 8.25
CA PRO A 298 -16.19 -15.69 9.23
C PRO A 298 -15.05 -14.87 8.61
N VAL A 299 -15.37 -13.64 8.20
CA VAL A 299 -14.42 -12.68 7.64
C VAL A 299 -14.18 -11.53 8.61
N SER A 300 -13.08 -10.80 8.42
CA SER A 300 -12.79 -9.57 9.18
C SER A 300 -13.88 -8.51 8.99
N ASP A 301 -13.99 -7.56 9.90
CA ASP A 301 -14.98 -6.48 9.80
C ASP A 301 -14.78 -5.61 8.56
N LEU A 302 -13.53 -5.44 8.13
CA LEU A 302 -13.21 -4.79 6.86
C LEU A 302 -13.85 -5.54 5.69
N HIS A 303 -13.61 -6.85 5.59
CA HIS A 303 -14.13 -7.68 4.50
C HIS A 303 -15.67 -7.78 4.55
N ARG A 304 -16.25 -7.79 5.75
CA ARG A 304 -17.70 -7.71 5.97
C ARG A 304 -18.27 -6.42 5.40
N ALA A 305 -17.65 -5.29 5.71
CA ALA A 305 -18.06 -3.98 5.20
C ALA A 305 -17.92 -3.92 3.66
N CYS A 306 -16.79 -4.40 3.12
CA CYS A 306 -16.58 -4.45 1.66
C CYS A 306 -17.64 -5.31 0.96
N GLY A 307 -17.93 -6.51 1.48
CA GLY A 307 -18.96 -7.38 0.92
C GLY A 307 -20.36 -6.75 0.94
N ALA A 308 -20.70 -6.03 2.01
CA ALA A 308 -21.97 -5.30 2.10
C ALA A 308 -22.07 -4.15 1.08
N ASP A 309 -20.99 -3.39 0.88
CA ASP A 309 -20.96 -2.30 -0.10
C ASP A 309 -20.98 -2.82 -1.54
N ILE A 310 -20.30 -3.94 -1.82
CA ILE A 310 -20.36 -4.60 -3.14
C ILE A 310 -21.77 -5.12 -3.42
N ALA A 311 -22.40 -5.78 -2.45
CA ALA A 311 -23.77 -6.26 -2.62
C ALA A 311 -24.76 -5.11 -2.86
N ARG A 312 -24.62 -4.00 -2.12
CA ARG A 312 -25.45 -2.81 -2.32
C ARG A 312 -25.26 -2.22 -3.71
N GLY A 313 -24.02 -2.11 -4.18
CA GLY A 313 -23.72 -1.63 -5.55
C GLY A 313 -24.27 -2.55 -6.64
N ALA A 314 -24.13 -3.86 -6.48
CA ALA A 314 -24.69 -4.85 -7.39
C ALA A 314 -26.23 -4.76 -7.48
N LEU A 315 -26.93 -4.52 -6.36
CA LEU A 315 -28.38 -4.26 -6.37
C LEU A 315 -28.75 -2.95 -7.09
N ARG A 316 -27.92 -1.91 -6.99
CA ARG A 316 -28.13 -0.66 -7.76
C ARG A 316 -27.95 -0.89 -9.26
N LEU A 317 -26.94 -1.66 -9.66
CA LEU A 317 -26.75 -2.04 -11.05
C LEU A 317 -27.90 -2.91 -11.56
N TRP A 318 -28.32 -3.90 -10.78
CA TRP A 318 -29.49 -4.73 -11.08
C TRP A 318 -30.72 -3.86 -11.39
N ALA A 319 -31.03 -2.88 -10.53
CA ALA A 319 -32.17 -2.00 -10.72
C ALA A 319 -32.09 -1.13 -11.99
N ARG A 320 -30.89 -0.86 -12.52
CA ARG A 320 -30.63 -0.03 -13.70
C ARG A 320 -30.67 -0.79 -15.03
N VAL A 321 -30.31 -2.07 -15.02
CA VAL A 321 -30.35 -2.90 -16.24
C VAL A 321 -31.82 -3.13 -16.59
N PRO A 322 -32.34 -2.71 -17.76
CA PRO A 322 -33.71 -3.01 -18.16
C PRO A 322 -33.95 -4.52 -18.15
N ASP A 323 -35.17 -4.97 -17.89
CA ASP A 323 -35.51 -6.36 -18.18
C ASP A 323 -35.24 -6.59 -19.69
N GLY A 324 -34.33 -7.52 -19.99
CA GLY A 324 -34.10 -7.92 -21.38
C GLY A 324 -35.41 -8.43 -21.99
N PRO A 325 -35.58 -8.42 -23.33
CA PRO A 325 -36.77 -8.97 -23.94
C PRO A 325 -36.96 -10.40 -23.43
N GLU A 326 -38.10 -10.68 -22.82
CA GLU A 326 -38.53 -12.04 -22.52
C GLU A 326 -38.33 -12.83 -23.81
N SER A 327 -37.45 -13.83 -23.77
CA SER A 327 -37.34 -14.80 -24.85
C SER A 327 -38.68 -15.52 -24.90
N GLY A 328 -39.60 -14.98 -25.69
CA GLY A 328 -40.92 -15.49 -25.91
C GLY A 328 -40.79 -16.92 -26.41
N HIS A 329 -41.04 -17.87 -25.52
CA HIS A 329 -41.39 -19.22 -25.93
C HIS A 329 -42.76 -19.13 -26.59
N PRO A 330 -42.90 -19.41 -27.90
CA PRO A 330 -44.22 -19.55 -28.48
C PRO A 330 -44.86 -20.77 -27.80
N ARG A 331 -45.96 -20.54 -27.09
CA ARG A 331 -46.84 -21.64 -26.67
C ARG A 331 -47.42 -22.24 -27.95
N GLN A 332 -47.00 -23.46 -28.28
CA GLN A 332 -47.77 -24.38 -29.10
C GLN A 332 -48.66 -25.21 -28.19
#